data_AF-J3C897-F1
#
_entry.id   AF-J3C897-F1
#
_cell.length_a   1.000
_cell.length_b   1.000
_cell.length_c   1.000
_cell.angle_alpha   90.00
_cell.angle_beta   90.00
_cell.angle_gamma   90.00
#
_symmetry.space_group_name_H-M   'P 1'
#
loop_
_entity.id
_entity.type
_entity.pdbx_description
1 polymer ?
#
loop_
_entity_poly.entity_id
_entity_poly.type
_entity_poly.pdbx_seq_one_letter_code
_entity_poly.pdbx_strand_id
1 'polypeptide(L)' 'MNHISQRNRLEIQLKSYRDFMPFCPPDSFPKLVNEMMKIHCRLEKIKEFTLDKLVEEVQFHYDTVQSKSNFKTI' A
#
# COMPACT_ATOMS: atom_id res chain seq x y z
N MET A 1 -4.55 11.84 -8.56
CA MET A 1 -3.93 12.05 -7.21
C MET A 1 -2.44 12.30 -7.40
N ASN A 2 -1.80 13.29 -6.75
CA ASN A 2 -0.35 13.51 -6.93
C ASN A 2 0.54 12.70 -5.95
N HIS A 3 1.85 12.73 -6.16
CA HIS A 3 2.80 11.98 -5.31
C HIS A 3 2.84 12.47 -3.87
N ILE A 4 2.56 13.75 -3.60
CA ILE A 4 2.42 14.30 -2.24
C ILE A 4 1.24 13.64 -1.52
N SER A 5 0.09 13.60 -2.18
CA SER A 5 -1.12 12.96 -1.67
C SER A 5 -0.92 11.44 -1.51
N GLN A 6 -0.18 10.81 -2.44
CA GLN A 6 0.22 9.41 -2.34
C GLN A 6 1.04 9.16 -1.07
N ARG A 7 2.08 9.98 -0.84
CA ARG A 7 2.96 9.87 0.32
C ARG A 7 2.16 9.94 1.62
N ASN A 8 1.30 10.95 1.76
CA ASN A 8 0.50 11.13 2.97
C ASN A 8 -0.43 9.92 3.21
N ARG A 9 -1.06 9.36 2.17
CA ARG A 9 -1.87 8.14 2.31
C ARG A 9 -1.04 6.92 2.71
N LEU A 10 0.12 6.74 2.10
CA LEU A 10 1.04 5.64 2.43
C LEU A 10 1.56 5.74 3.87
N GLU A 11 1.85 6.94 4.37
CA GLU A 11 2.24 7.16 5.77
C GLU A 11 1.12 6.80 6.74
N ILE A 12 -0.12 7.19 6.44
CA ILE A 12 -1.30 6.83 7.25
C ILE A 12 -1.50 5.31 7.24
N GLN A 13 -1.37 4.67 6.08
CA GLN A 13 -1.50 3.21 5.95
C GLN A 13 -0.38 2.45 6.68
N LEU A 14 0.86 2.94 6.62
CA LEU A 14 1.96 2.34 7.36
C LEU A 14 1.73 2.46 8.87
N LYS A 15 1.21 3.61 9.33
CA LYS A 15 0.83 3.80 10.72
C LYS A 15 -0.25 2.80 11.15
N SER A 16 -1.32 2.65 10.39
CA SER A 16 -2.38 1.69 10.74
C SER A 16 -1.89 0.24 10.79
N TYR A 17 -0.96 -0.14 9.92
CA TYR A 17 -0.31 -1.46 9.98
C TYR A 17 0.56 -1.65 11.22
N ARG A 18 1.32 -0.61 11.62
CA ARG A 18 2.09 -0.64 12.88
C ARG A 18 1.18 -0.74 14.09
N ASP A 19 0.09 0.02 14.12
CA ASP A 19 -0.89 0.01 15.20
C ASP A 19 -1.59 -1.36 15.29
N PHE A 20 -1.80 -2.04 14.16
CA PHE A 20 -2.37 -3.39 14.10
C PHE A 20 -1.37 -4.51 14.44
N MET A 21 -0.07 -4.27 14.32
CA MET A 21 0.98 -5.29 14.48
C MET A 21 0.87 -6.12 15.78
N PRO A 22 0.56 -5.55 16.96
CA PRO A 22 0.38 -6.32 18.20
C PRO A 22 -0.79 -7.31 18.16
N PHE A 23 -1.77 -7.08 17.28
CA PHE A 23 -2.98 -7.88 17.15
C PHE A 23 -2.92 -8.86 15.96
N CYS A 24 -1.82 -8.87 15.21
CA CYS A 24 -1.69 -9.68 14.00
C CYS A 24 -1.45 -11.16 14.36
N PRO A 25 -2.24 -12.11 13.82
CA PRO A 25 -1.99 -13.53 13.99
C PRO A 25 -0.60 -13.92 13.46
N PRO A 26 0.15 -14.83 14.13
CA PRO A 26 1.49 -15.22 13.70
C PRO A 26 1.57 -15.66 12.24
N ASP A 27 0.58 -16.42 11.77
CA ASP A 27 0.52 -16.94 10.39
C ASP A 27 0.34 -15.85 9.33
N SER A 28 -0.21 -14.69 9.72
CA SER A 28 -0.43 -13.54 8.84
C SER A 28 0.64 -12.47 8.99
N PHE A 29 1.48 -12.55 10.02
CA PHE A 29 2.54 -11.58 10.29
C PHE A 29 3.52 -11.40 9.12
N PRO A 30 4.02 -12.46 8.44
CA PRO A 30 4.89 -12.28 7.28
C PRO A 30 4.24 -11.49 6.13
N LYS A 31 2.92 -11.67 5.94
CA LYS A 31 2.17 -10.92 4.91
C LYS A 31 2.07 -9.45 5.27
N LEU A 32 1.76 -9.13 6.54
CA LEU A 32 1.71 -7.76 7.03
C LEU A 32 3.06 -7.06 6.87
N VAL A 33 4.16 -7.72 7.26
CA VAL A 33 5.53 -7.18 7.11
C VAL A 33 5.87 -6.95 5.63
N ASN A 34 5.51 -7.87 4.73
CA ASN A 34 5.73 -7.68 3.29
C ASN A 34 4.99 -6.47 2.74
N GLU A 35 3.73 -6.25 3.13
CA GLU A 35 2.98 -5.06 2.72
C GLU A 35 3.60 -3.77 3.29
N MET A 36 4.03 -3.78 4.55
CA MET A 36 4.74 -2.65 5.16
C MET A 36 6.06 -2.33 4.43
N MET A 37 6.82 -3.36 4.01
CA MET A 37 8.06 -3.18 3.24
C MET A 37 7.80 -2.56 1.86
N LYS A 38 6.76 -3.00 1.15
CA LYS A 38 6.37 -2.39 -0.14
C LYS A 38 6.05 -0.90 0.03
N ILE A 39 5.27 -0.56 1.06
CA ILE A 39 4.94 0.82 1.39
C ILE A 39 6.22 1.62 1.70
N HIS A 40 7.11 1.06 2.51
CA HIS A 40 8.35 1.74 2.89
C HIS A 40 9.24 2.01 1.67
N CYS A 41 9.48 1.01 0.82
CA CYS A 41 10.23 1.17 -0.43
C CYS A 41 9.62 2.25 -1.34
N ARG A 42 8.29 2.36 -1.38
CA ARG A 42 7.62 3.41 -2.16
C ARG A 42 7.83 4.79 -1.55
N LEU A 43 7.76 4.93 -0.23
CA LEU A 43 8.03 6.18 0.46
C LEU A 43 9.48 6.65 0.23
N GLU A 44 10.46 5.76 0.32
CA GLU A 44 11.86 6.10 0.03
C GLU A 44 12.03 6.61 -1.41
N LYS A 45 11.42 5.94 -2.40
CA LYS A 45 11.43 6.44 -3.79
C LYS A 45 10.81 7.83 -3.93
N ILE A 46 9.72 8.12 -3.22
CA ILE A 46 9.08 9.46 -3.29
C ILE A 46 9.98 10.54 -2.67
N LYS A 47 10.81 10.23 -1.67
CA LYS A 47 11.75 11.19 -1.07
C LYS A 47 12.82 11.66 -2.04
N GLU A 48 13.17 10.84 -3.02
CA GLU A 48 14.16 11.15 -4.05
C GLU A 48 13.59 12.02 -5.20
N PHE A 49 12.28 12.30 -5.20
CA PHE A 49 11.64 13.05 -6.28
C PHE A 49 11.88 14.55 -6.17
N THR A 50 12.06 15.19 -7.33
CA THR A 50 12.07 16.64 -7.46
C THR A 50 10.67 17.22 -7.25
N LEU A 51 10.58 18.53 -6.99
CA LEU A 51 9.30 19.22 -6.79
C LEU A 51 8.35 19.03 -7.98
N ASP A 52 8.86 19.14 -9.20
CA ASP A 52 8.09 18.93 -10.43
C ASP A 52 7.51 17.52 -10.49
N LYS A 53 8.31 16.52 -10.12
CA LYS A 53 7.86 15.14 -10.08
C LYS A 53 6.85 14.89 -8.96
N LEU A 54 6.92 15.63 -7.85
CA LEU A 54 6.00 15.48 -6.73
C LEU A 54 4.58 15.96 -7.04
N VAL A 55 4.44 16.95 -7.93
CA VAL A 55 3.14 17.50 -8.34
C VAL A 55 2.49 16.72 -9.48
N GLU A 56 3.24 15.88 -10.19
CA GLU A 56 2.71 15.00 -11.23
C GLU A 56 1.62 14.06 -10.71
N GLU A 57 0.70 13.71 -11.62
CA GLU A 57 -0.39 12.81 -11.31
C GLU A 57 0.05 11.34 -11.28
N VAL A 58 -0.25 10.68 -10.16
CA VAL A 58 -0.10 9.26 -9.95
C VAL A 58 -1.30 8.55 -10.56
N GLN A 59 -1.06 7.76 -11.60
CA GLN A 59 -2.05 6.83 -12.12
C GLN A 59 -2.23 5.66 -11.15
N PHE A 60 -3.47 5.43 -10.73
CA PHE A 60 -3.84 4.22 -10.02
C PHE A 60 -4.17 3.12 -11.01
N HIS A 61 -3.46 2.00 -10.90
CA HIS A 61 -3.86 0.76 -11.54
C HIS A 61 -4.63 -0.06 -10.49
N TYR A 62 -5.91 -0.26 -10.72
CA TYR A 62 -6.73 -1.18 -9.93
C TYR A 62 -6.71 -2.53 -10.62
N ASP A 63 -5.99 -3.50 -10.06
CA ASP A 63 -6.07 -4.88 -10.53
C ASP A 63 -7.39 -5.46 -10.06
N THR A 64 -8.27 -5.78 -11.01
CA THR A 64 -9.55 -6.41 -10.71
C THR A 64 -9.31 -7.91 -10.56
N VAL A 65 -9.22 -8.40 -9.31
CA VAL A 65 -9.10 -9.83 -9.04
C VAL A 65 -10.50 -10.43 -8.88
N GLN A 66 -10.87 -11.36 -9.76
CA GLN A 66 -12.13 -12.09 -9.64
C GLN A 66 -12.10 -12.98 -8.38
N SER A 67 -13.06 -12.77 -7.47
CA SER A 67 -13.18 -13.57 -6.25
C SER A 67 -13.48 -15.04 -6.57
N LYS A 68 -12.78 -15.96 -5.89
CA LYS A 68 -13.05 -17.41 -5.94
C LYS A 68 -14.45 -17.78 -5.41
N SER A 69 -15.14 -16.87 -4.73
CA SER A 69 -16.50 -17.10 -4.22
C SER A 69 -17.60 -17.08 -5.29
N ASN A 70 -17.27 -16.78 -6.55
CA ASN A 70 -18.23 -16.71 -7.66
C ASN A 70 -18.38 -18.04 -8.45
N PHE A 71 -17.82 -19.15 -7.97
CA PHE A 71 -18.17 -20.46 -8.52
C PHE A 71 -19.60 -20.82 -8.09
N LYS A 72 -20.59 -20.44 -8.90
CA LYS A 72 -21.89 -21.13 -8.88
C LYS A 72 -21.62 -22.58 -9.28
N THR A 73 -21.82 -23.48 -8.32
CA THR A 73 -21.94 -24.92 -8.56
C THR A 73 -23.00 -25.13 -9.64
N ILE A 74 -22.59 -25.68 -10.80
CA ILE A 74 -23.52 -26.29 -11.76
C ILE A 74 -23.71 -27.74 -11.33
#